data_AF-A0A8T1IX23-F1
#
_entry.id   AF-A0A8T1IX23-F1
#
_cell.length_a   1.000
_cell.length_b   1.000
_cell.length_c   1.000
_cell.angle_alpha   90.00
_cell.angle_beta   90.00
_cell.angle_gamma   90.00
#
_symmetry.space_group_name_H-M   'P 1'
#
loop_
_entity.id
_entity.type
_entity.pdbx_description
1 polymer ?
#
loop_
_entity_poly.entity_id
_entity_poly.type
_entity_poly.pdbx_seq_one_letter_code
_entity_poly.pdbx_strand_id
1 'polypeptide(L)'
;MVYRTPQEKMLIVHTHKYFLAEAQQRLDPLGRAVRERVAKSLAVSESMVARVLAAYNVHGEGAFAVPADALQGRRSKITASLLRKS
;
A
#
# COMPACT_ATOMS: atom_id res chain seq x y z
N MET A 1 10.60 2.23 14.03
CA MET A 1 9.33 2.11 13.29
C MET A 1 9.68 1.88 11.83
N VAL A 2 9.42 0.71 11.25
CA VAL A 2 9.76 0.46 9.83
C VAL A 2 8.77 1.24 8.96
N TYR A 3 9.27 2.23 8.23
CA TYR A 3 8.46 2.98 7.26
C TYR A 3 8.23 2.10 6.04
N ARG A 4 6.96 1.91 5.68
CA ARG A 4 6.54 1.24 4.45
C ARG A 4 6.28 2.27 3.36
N THR A 5 6.66 1.93 2.15
CA THR A 5 6.36 2.71 0.94
C THR A 5 4.84 2.78 0.74
N PRO A 6 4.33 3.80 0.03
CA PRO A 6 2.90 3.88 -0.27
C PRO A 6 2.38 2.65 -1.03
N GLN A 7 3.20 2.07 -1.91
CA GLN A 7 2.89 0.84 -2.63
C GLN A 7 2.74 -0.37 -1.69
N GLU A 8 3.64 -0.54 -0.72
CA GLU A 8 3.52 -1.61 0.27
C GLU A 8 2.27 -1.45 1.15
N LYS A 9 1.89 -0.22 1.49
CA LYS A 9 0.64 0.05 2.22
C LYS A 9 -0.59 -0.29 1.38
N MET A 10 -0.57 0.04 0.09
CA MET A 10 -1.64 -0.34 -0.83
C MET A 10 -1.75 -1.85 -1.01
N LEU A 11 -0.63 -2.57 -1.05
CA LEU A 11 -0.63 -4.04 -1.08
C LEU A 11 -1.37 -4.62 0.13
N ILE A 12 -1.12 -4.10 1.34
CA ILE A 12 -1.84 -4.48 2.57
C ILE A 12 -3.36 -4.26 2.41
N VAL A 13 -3.78 -3.10 1.88
CA VAL A 13 -5.20 -2.78 1.66
C VAL A 13 -5.84 -3.74 0.67
N HIS A 14 -5.19 -4.02 -0.47
CA HIS A 14 -5.73 -4.93 -1.48
C HIS A 14 -5.82 -6.38 -0.96
N THR A 15 -4.79 -6.87 -0.27
CA THR A 15 -4.83 -8.21 0.34
C THR A 15 -5.92 -8.30 1.40
N HIS A 16 -6.14 -7.24 2.19
CA HIS A 16 -7.24 -7.20 3.15
C HIS A 16 -8.61 -7.28 2.47
N LYS A 17 -8.84 -6.51 1.40
CA LYS A 17 -10.10 -6.56 0.63
C LYS A 17 -10.36 -7.95 0.04
N TYR A 18 -9.33 -8.59 -0.50
CA TYR A 18 -9.42 -9.94 -1.03
C TYR A 18 -9.87 -10.94 0.06
N PHE A 19 -9.17 -10.97 1.20
CA PHE A 19 -9.50 -11.88 2.28
C PHE A 19 -10.82 -11.55 2.99
N LEU A 20 -11.25 -10.28 2.98
CA LEU A 20 -12.57 -9.89 3.47
C LEU A 20 -13.68 -10.47 2.57
N ALA A 21 -13.52 -10.39 1.25
CA ALA A 21 -14.46 -10.99 0.31
C ALA A 21 -14.52 -12.52 0.45
N GLU A 22 -13.37 -13.18 0.62
CA GLU A 22 -13.29 -14.62 0.86
C GLU A 22 -14.02 -15.02 2.16
N ALA A 23 -13.83 -14.26 3.25
CA ALA A 23 -14.52 -14.47 4.51
C ALA A 23 -16.04 -14.27 4.38
N GLN A 24 -16.49 -13.27 3.61
CA GLN A 24 -17.91 -13.04 3.31
C GLN A 24 -18.53 -14.18 2.51
N GLN A 25 -17.77 -14.80 1.61
CA GLN A 25 -18.20 -15.97 0.86
C GLN A 25 -18.13 -17.27 1.67
N ARG A 26 -17.76 -17.21 2.96
CA ARG A 26 -17.53 -18.37 3.85
C ARG A 26 -16.55 -19.38 3.26
N LEU A 27 -15.65 -18.90 2.38
CA LEU A 27 -14.60 -19.70 1.76
C LEU A 27 -13.37 -19.82 2.69
N ASP A 28 -13.44 -19.29 3.90
CA ASP A 28 -12.40 -19.45 4.91
C ASP A 28 -12.64 -20.75 5.72
N PRO A 29 -11.93 -21.85 5.41
CA PRO A 29 -12.08 -23.11 6.14
C PRO A 29 -11.50 -23.05 7.55
N LEU A 30 -10.69 -22.04 7.88
CA LEU A 30 -9.97 -21.93 9.15
C LEU A 30 -10.59 -20.90 10.11
N GLY A 31 -11.55 -20.09 9.66
CA GLY A 31 -12.23 -19.07 10.46
C GLY A 31 -11.27 -18.06 11.11
N ARG A 32 -10.13 -17.79 10.48
CA ARG A 32 -9.10 -16.92 11.06
C ARG A 32 -9.47 -15.47 10.86
N ALA A 33 -9.05 -14.60 11.78
CA ALA A 33 -9.26 -13.17 11.62
C ALA A 33 -8.60 -12.67 10.32
N VAL A 34 -9.33 -11.91 9.51
CA VAL A 34 -8.84 -11.37 8.22
C VAL A 34 -7.50 -10.65 8.39
N ARG A 35 -7.33 -9.90 9.49
CA ARG A 35 -6.10 -9.16 9.79
C ARG A 35 -4.91 -10.09 10.06
N GLU A 36 -5.12 -11.18 10.78
CA GLU A 36 -4.09 -12.20 11.04
C GLU A 36 -3.60 -12.85 9.74
N ARG A 37 -4.54 -13.15 8.83
CA ARG A 37 -4.23 -13.72 7.51
C ARG A 37 -3.38 -12.77 6.66
N VAL A 38 -3.76 -11.49 6.59
CA VAL A 38 -2.96 -10.47 5.89
C VAL A 38 -1.55 -10.38 6.47
N ALA A 39 -1.44 -10.34 7.80
CA ALA A 39 -0.18 -10.25 8.51
C ALA A 39 0.74 -11.43 8.17
N LYS A 40 0.21 -12.66 8.20
CA LYS A 40 0.93 -13.88 7.83
C LYS A 40 1.35 -13.88 6.36
N SER A 41 0.44 -13.57 5.43
CA SER A 41 0.72 -13.59 3.99
C SER A 41 1.77 -12.58 3.55
N LEU A 42 1.84 -11.42 4.21
CA LEU A 42 2.78 -10.35 3.86
C LEU A 42 4.00 -10.28 4.78
N ALA A 43 4.13 -11.22 5.74
CA ALA A 43 5.18 -11.21 6.76
C ALA A 43 5.31 -9.84 7.48
N VAL A 44 4.16 -9.26 7.86
CA VAL A 44 4.09 -8.00 8.63
C VAL A 44 3.36 -8.23 9.95
N SER A 45 3.51 -7.30 10.91
CA SER A 45 2.75 -7.39 12.16
C SER A 45 1.28 -7.05 11.95
N GLU A 46 0.39 -7.68 12.72
CA GLU A 46 -1.04 -7.35 12.70
C GLU A 46 -1.31 -5.88 13.07
N SER A 47 -0.51 -5.32 13.98
CA SER A 47 -0.53 -3.90 14.33
C SER A 47 -0.16 -2.96 13.18
N MET A 48 0.69 -3.41 12.24
CA MET A 48 0.96 -2.66 11.00
C MET A 48 -0.28 -2.66 10.11
N VAL A 49 -0.89 -3.83 9.92
CA VAL A 49 -2.13 -3.97 9.14
C VAL A 49 -3.22 -3.08 9.70
N ALA A 50 -3.45 -3.10 11.02
CA ALA A 50 -4.47 -2.28 11.68
C ALA A 50 -4.24 -0.77 11.44
N ARG A 51 -3.01 -0.29 11.57
CA ARG A 51 -2.68 1.13 11.34
C ARG A 51 -2.86 1.56 9.89
N VAL A 52 -2.47 0.71 8.93
CA VAL A 52 -2.64 0.99 7.50
C VAL A 52 -4.11 1.03 7.13
N LEU A 53 -4.92 0.08 7.63
CA LEU A 53 -6.36 0.07 7.40
C LEU A 53 -7.07 1.25 8.06
N ALA A 54 -6.67 1.65 9.27
CA ALA A 54 -7.20 2.85 9.92
C ALA A 54 -6.92 4.10 9.09
N ALA A 55 -5.68 4.27 8.60
CA ALA A 55 -5.31 5.39 7.74
C ALA A 55 -6.10 5.38 6.42
N TYR A 56 -6.27 4.21 5.79
CA TYR A 56 -7.07 4.06 4.57
C TYR A 56 -8.54 4.40 4.79
N ASN A 57 -9.13 3.97 5.91
CA ASN A 57 -10.54 4.23 6.20
C ASN A 57 -10.82 5.71 6.45
N VAL A 58 -9.84 6.47 6.96
CA VAL A 58 -9.99 7.92 7.20
C VAL A 58 -9.73 8.73 5.93
N HIS A 59 -8.73 8.36 5.13
CA HIS A 59 -8.21 9.21 4.06
C HIS A 59 -8.37 8.62 2.65
N GLY A 60 -8.88 7.39 2.52
CA GLY A 60 -8.99 6.68 1.26
C GLY A 60 -7.65 6.38 0.61
N GLU A 61 -7.66 6.21 -0.72
CA GLU A 61 -6.47 5.94 -1.52
C GLU A 61 -5.51 7.14 -1.58
N GLY A 62 -6.03 8.36 -1.43
CA GLY A 62 -5.23 9.59 -1.37
C GLY A 62 -4.21 9.62 -0.23
N ALA A 63 -4.42 8.81 0.82
CA ALA A 63 -3.47 8.62 1.92
C ALA A 63 -2.11 8.03 1.48
N PHE A 64 -2.12 7.32 0.35
CA PHE A 64 -0.99 6.56 -0.17
C PHE A 64 -0.65 6.95 -1.62
N ALA A 65 -1.23 8.04 -2.13
CA ALA A 65 -0.84 8.55 -3.44
C ALA A 65 0.63 8.99 -3.40
N VAL A 66 1.42 8.52 -4.38
CA VAL A 66 2.75 9.06 -4.62
C VAL A 66 2.58 10.39 -5.35
N PRO A 67 3.13 11.52 -4.86
CA PRO A 67 3.05 12.78 -5.57
C PRO A 67 3.64 12.64 -6.98
N ALA A 68 2.87 13.05 -8.00
CA ALA A 68 3.30 12.98 -9.40
C ALA A 68 4.60 13.77 -9.67
N ASP A 69 4.91 14.77 -8.83
CA ASP A 69 6.10 15.61 -8.91
C ASP A 69 7.43 14.86 -8.75
N ALA A 70 7.43 13.68 -8.14
CA ALA A 70 8.64 12.86 -8.03
C ALA A 70 9.14 12.36 -9.42
N LEU A 71 8.24 12.24 -10.41
CA LEU A 71 8.59 11.85 -11.78
C LEU A 71 8.93 13.06 -12.66
N GLN A 72 8.26 14.19 -12.43
CA GLN A 72 8.39 15.40 -13.25
C GLN A 72 9.71 16.14 -12.99
N GLY A 73 10.15 16.22 -11.74
CA GLY A 73 11.46 16.80 -11.39
C GLY A 73 12.66 16.03 -11.96
N ARG A 74 12.51 14.73 -12.22
CA ARG A 74 13.56 13.88 -12.81
C ARG A 74 13.65 14.06 -14.34
N ARG A 75 12.52 14.19 -15.03
CA ARG A 75 12.50 14.47 -16.48
C ARG A 75 13.07 15.85 -16.79
N SER A 76 12.68 16.89 -16.03
CA SER A 76 13.17 18.26 -16.26
C SER A 76 14.69 18.41 -16.11
N LYS A 77 15.32 17.69 -15.17
CA LYS A 77 16.78 17.68 -15.01
C LYS A 77 17.51 17.02 -16.18
N ILE A 78 16.96 15.95 -16.73
CA ILE A 78 17.54 15.25 -17.88
C ILE A 78 17.50 16.16 -19.12
N THR A 79 16.36 16.78 -19.41
CA THR A 79 16.21 17.69 -20.57
C THR A 79 17.10 18.92 -20.46
N ALA A 80 17.20 19.53 -19.26
CA ALA A 80 18.08 20.68 -19.04
C ALA A 80 19.57 20.34 -19.19
N SER A 81 19.98 19.14 -18.77
CA SER A 81 21.38 18.68 -18.91
C SER A 81 21.78 18.39 -20.37
N LEU A 82 20.82 18.00 -21.22
CA LEU A 82 21.02 17.76 -22.65
C LEU A 82 21.12 19.08 -23.43
N LEU A 83 20.30 20.08 -23.09
CA LEU A 83 20.32 21.40 -23.73
C LEU A 83 21.57 22.23 -23.41
N ARG A 84 22.22 22.02 -22.25
CA ARG A 84 23.41 22.77 -21.85
C ARG A 84 24.71 22.26 -22.48
N LYS A 85 24.65 21.17 -23.26
CA LYS A 85 25.79 20.53 -23.93
C LYS A 85 25.82 20.74 -25.45
N SER A 86 24.90 21.53 -26.01
CA SER A 86 24.93 21.97 -27.42
C SER A 86 25.50 23.37 -27.56
#